data_AF-A0A7C5NYC0-F1
#
_entry.id   AF-A0A7C5NYC0-F1
#
_cell.length_a   1.000
_cell.length_b   1.000
_cell.length_c   1.000
_cell.angle_alpha   90.00
_cell.angle_beta   90.00
_cell.angle_gamma   90.00
#
_symmetry.space_group_name_H-M   'P 1'
#
loop_
_entity.id
_entity.type
_entity.pdbx_description
1 polymer ?
#
loop_
_entity_poly.entity_id
_entity_poly.type
_entity_poly.pdbx_seq_one_letter_code
_entity_poly.pdbx_strand_id
1 'polypeptide(L)'
;MERERRRDQKDKGFIEGWMEKVESICIDTDFLIDTLRGHQETVEKIRELEGVFHLSTTVINGFELCYGSYKTERMEQNILCVDKLLNRLSILQMTGVASKLAGKILVDLEKKGEIIDFRDAIIASITITNDTKLFTRNISHFNRIEGIKLYE
;
A
#
# COMPACT_ATOMS: atom_id res chain seq x y z
N MET A 1 32.90 17.32 -29.20
CA MET A 1 31.68 18.05 -28.79
C MET A 1 30.38 17.37 -29.20
N GLU A 2 30.00 17.28 -30.48
CA GLU A 2 28.68 16.71 -30.87
C GLU A 2 28.61 15.17 -30.85
N ARG A 3 29.77 14.50 -30.99
CA ARG A 3 29.89 13.03 -30.87
C ARG A 3 29.90 12.54 -29.42
N GLU A 4 30.36 13.34 -28.46
CA GLU A 4 30.31 13.01 -27.03
C GLU A 4 28.90 13.15 -26.47
N ARG A 5 28.17 14.22 -26.85
CA ARG A 5 26.75 14.38 -26.47
C ARG A 5 25.85 13.23 -26.93
N ARG A 6 26.14 12.63 -28.09
CA ARG A 6 25.40 11.45 -28.60
C ARG A 6 25.74 10.14 -27.87
N ARG A 7 26.92 10.04 -27.24
CA ARG A 7 27.28 8.90 -26.38
C ARG A 7 26.59 9.03 -25.03
N ASP A 8 26.69 10.20 -24.39
CA ASP A 8 26.07 10.47 -23.09
C ASP A 8 24.54 10.31 -23.11
N GLN A 9 23.89 10.63 -24.24
CA GLN A 9 22.44 10.50 -24.39
C GLN A 9 21.99 9.07 -24.73
N LYS A 10 22.86 8.27 -25.35
CA LYS A 10 22.63 6.82 -25.54
C LYS A 10 22.84 6.06 -24.24
N ASP A 11 23.83 6.43 -23.44
CA ASP A 11 24.14 5.78 -22.17
C ASP A 11 23.10 6.10 -21.09
N LYS A 12 22.53 7.32 -21.07
CA LYS A 12 21.38 7.65 -20.22
C LYS A 12 20.11 6.86 -20.56
N GLY A 13 19.81 6.68 -21.85
CA GLY A 13 18.68 5.85 -22.29
C GLY A 13 18.90 4.35 -22.07
N PHE A 14 20.15 3.91 -21.87
CA PHE A 14 20.49 2.52 -21.59
C PHE A 14 20.34 2.17 -20.10
N ILE A 15 20.58 3.12 -19.19
CA ILE A 15 20.47 2.91 -17.74
C ILE A 15 19.00 2.98 -17.25
N GLU A 16 18.16 3.80 -17.89
CA GLU A 16 16.72 3.89 -17.54
C GLU A 16 15.93 2.60 -17.86
N GLY A 17 16.48 1.70 -18.69
CA GLY A 17 15.82 0.47 -19.15
C GLY A 17 16.12 -0.82 -18.37
N TRP A 18 17.01 -0.81 -17.38
CA TRP A 18 17.51 -2.04 -16.71
C TRP A 18 17.34 -2.07 -15.19
N MET A 19 16.47 -1.25 -14.62
CA MET A 19 15.87 -1.62 -13.33
C MET A 19 14.73 -2.58 -13.65
N GLU A 20 14.91 -3.88 -13.41
CA GLU A 20 13.77 -4.78 -13.23
C GLU A 20 12.81 -4.06 -12.28
N LYS A 21 11.62 -3.70 -12.80
CA LYS A 21 10.60 -3.02 -12.00
C LYS A 21 10.14 -4.06 -10.99
N VAL A 22 10.80 -4.12 -9.83
CA VAL A 22 10.41 -4.99 -8.72
C VAL A 22 8.96 -4.62 -8.42
N GLU A 23 8.04 -5.55 -8.67
CA GLU A 23 6.64 -5.29 -8.42
C GLU A 23 6.45 -4.97 -6.93
N SER A 24 5.70 -3.89 -6.66
CA SER A 24 5.34 -3.49 -5.31
C SER A 24 3.90 -3.91 -5.03
N ILE A 25 3.66 -4.32 -3.79
CA ILE A 25 2.33 -4.67 -3.29
C ILE A 25 2.09 -3.93 -1.97
N CYS A 26 0.89 -3.40 -1.82
CA CYS A 26 0.42 -2.70 -0.62
C CYS A 26 -0.40 -3.67 0.24
N ILE A 27 0.08 -3.95 1.44
CA ILE A 27 -0.56 -4.84 2.41
C ILE A 27 -1.61 -4.05 3.21
N ASP A 28 -2.84 -4.55 3.23
CA ASP A 28 -3.93 -3.96 3.97
C ASP A 28 -3.88 -4.25 5.47
N THR A 29 -4.60 -3.47 6.26
CA THR A 29 -4.53 -3.48 7.74
C THR A 29 -4.88 -4.84 8.34
N ASP A 30 -5.81 -5.57 7.75
CA ASP A 30 -6.25 -6.89 8.24
C ASP A 30 -5.13 -7.93 8.27
N PHE A 31 -4.33 -8.02 7.20
CA PHE A 31 -3.14 -8.89 7.15
C PHE A 31 -2.05 -8.42 8.11
N LEU A 32 -1.86 -7.11 8.26
CA LEU A 32 -0.87 -6.56 9.20
C LEU A 32 -1.25 -6.85 10.65
N ILE A 33 -2.52 -6.71 11.02
CA ILE A 33 -3.03 -7.04 12.35
C ILE A 33 -2.80 -8.52 12.65
N ASP A 34 -3.14 -9.40 11.73
CA ASP A 34 -2.98 -10.85 11.93
C ASP A 34 -1.51 -11.26 12.02
N THR A 35 -0.64 -10.58 11.27
CA THR A 35 0.83 -10.73 11.39
C THR A 35 1.29 -10.36 12.81
N LEU A 36 0.83 -9.22 13.36
CA LEU A 36 1.17 -8.81 14.73
C LEU A 36 0.61 -9.75 15.79
N ARG A 37 -0.52 -10.41 15.51
CA ARG A 37 -1.12 -11.44 16.38
C ARG A 37 -0.44 -12.81 16.26
N GLY A 38 0.51 -12.97 15.34
CA GLY A 38 1.24 -14.21 15.15
C GLY A 38 0.42 -15.32 14.49
N HIS A 39 -0.59 -14.98 13.68
CA HIS A 39 -1.34 -15.98 12.92
C HIS A 39 -0.42 -16.63 11.88
N GLN A 40 -0.06 -17.88 12.11
CA GLN A 40 1.02 -18.56 11.38
C GLN A 40 0.84 -18.52 9.85
N GLU A 41 -0.36 -18.82 9.34
CA GLU A 41 -0.67 -18.79 7.90
C GLU A 41 -0.43 -17.41 7.30
N THR A 42 -0.79 -16.34 8.03
CA THR A 42 -0.59 -14.95 7.55
C THR A 42 0.89 -14.57 7.60
N VAL A 43 1.61 -14.97 8.65
CA VAL A 43 3.06 -14.73 8.76
C VAL A 43 3.81 -15.42 7.62
N GLU A 44 3.46 -16.66 7.30
CA GLU A 44 4.05 -17.40 6.17
C GLU A 44 3.73 -16.73 4.85
N LYS A 45 2.47 -16.32 4.63
CA LYS A 45 2.07 -15.62 3.41
C LYS A 45 2.82 -14.30 3.22
N ILE A 46 2.99 -13.49 4.27
CA ILE A 46 3.77 -12.25 4.19
C ILE A 46 5.23 -12.55 3.84
N ARG A 47 5.84 -13.58 4.44
CA ARG A 47 7.22 -13.99 4.09
C ARG A 47 7.37 -14.43 2.64
N GLU A 48 6.40 -15.17 2.10
CA GLU A 48 6.39 -15.54 0.69
C GLU A 48 6.34 -14.29 -0.20
N LEU A 49 5.47 -13.34 0.13
CA LEU A 49 5.35 -12.08 -0.62
C LEU A 49 6.63 -11.24 -0.52
N GLU A 50 7.28 -11.16 0.64
CA GLU A 50 8.59 -10.48 0.81
C GLU A 50 9.69 -11.06 -0.09
N GLY A 51 9.60 -12.35 -0.45
CA GLY A 51 10.55 -13.00 -1.35
C GLY A 51 10.38 -12.64 -2.83
N VAL A 52 9.24 -12.04 -3.20
CA VAL A 52 8.86 -11.78 -4.60
C VAL A 52 8.59 -10.29 -4.86
N PHE A 53 8.08 -9.57 -3.87
CA PHE A 53 7.59 -8.21 -4.00
C PHE A 53 8.29 -7.27 -3.02
N HIS A 54 8.39 -6.00 -3.40
CA HIS A 54 8.68 -4.95 -2.45
C HIS A 54 7.41 -4.62 -1.67
N LEU A 55 7.41 -4.90 -0.36
CA LEU A 55 6.20 -4.71 0.45
C LEU A 55 6.05 -3.25 0.90
N SER A 56 4.81 -2.77 0.80
CA SER A 56 4.41 -1.45 1.25
C SER A 56 3.11 -1.53 2.06
N THR A 57 2.77 -0.45 2.76
CA THR A 57 1.44 -0.22 3.31
C THR A 57 1.14 1.27 3.27
N THR A 58 -0.10 1.68 3.56
CA THR A 58 -0.45 3.10 3.57
C THR A 58 -0.21 3.72 4.94
N VAL A 59 -0.01 5.04 4.98
CA VAL A 59 0.01 5.80 6.24
C VAL A 59 -1.31 5.66 7.02
N ILE A 60 -2.43 5.39 6.33
CA ILE A 60 -3.74 5.15 6.97
C ILE A 60 -3.73 3.83 7.73
N ASN A 61 -3.17 2.78 7.13
CA ASN A 61 -3.04 1.48 7.78
C ASN A 61 -2.10 1.57 8.99
N GLY A 62 -0.98 2.29 8.85
CA GLY A 62 -0.09 2.60 9.97
C GLY A 62 -0.82 3.34 11.10
N PHE A 63 -1.66 4.32 10.77
CA PHE A 63 -2.53 5.00 11.73
C PHE A 63 -3.48 4.02 12.44
N GLU A 64 -4.14 3.11 11.71
CA GLU A 64 -5.07 2.13 12.30
C GLU A 64 -4.37 1.18 13.28
N LEU A 65 -3.17 0.71 12.94
CA LEU A 65 -2.36 -0.13 13.81
C LEU A 65 -1.96 0.57 15.11
N CYS A 66 -1.50 1.82 15.00
CA CYS A 66 -1.17 2.64 16.17
C CYS A 66 -2.41 2.93 17.02
N TYR A 67 -3.51 3.34 16.39
CA TYR A 67 -4.78 3.59 17.07
C TYR A 67 -5.27 2.35 17.83
N GLY A 68 -5.24 1.18 17.19
CA GLY A 68 -5.59 -0.09 17.82
C GLY A 68 -4.69 -0.40 19.02
N SER A 69 -3.39 -0.16 18.90
CA SER A 69 -2.41 -0.40 19.96
C SER A 69 -2.62 0.49 21.19
N TYR A 70 -2.91 1.78 21.00
CA TYR A 70 -3.19 2.73 22.08
C TYR A 70 -4.47 2.40 22.87
N LYS A 71 -5.37 1.56 22.35
CA LYS A 71 -6.58 1.13 23.06
C LYS A 71 -6.36 -0.06 24.01
N THR A 72 -5.16 -0.62 24.04
CA THR A 72 -4.86 -1.84 24.81
C THR A 72 -4.14 -1.54 26.12
N GLU A 73 -4.26 -2.43 27.11
CA GLU A 73 -3.51 -2.34 28.37
C GLU A 73 -2.00 -2.50 28.18
N ARG A 74 -1.57 -3.17 27.09
CA ARG A 74 -0.17 -3.39 26.72
C ARG A 74 0.31 -2.42 25.63
N MET A 75 -0.12 -1.15 25.72
CA MET A 75 0.10 -0.15 24.67
C MET A 75 1.58 0.02 24.29
N GLU A 76 2.49 0.09 25.27
CA GLU A 76 3.92 0.29 25.00
C GLU A 76 4.52 -0.88 24.22
N GLN A 77 4.21 -2.12 24.63
CA GLN A 77 4.69 -3.30 23.92
C GLN A 77 4.09 -3.39 22.52
N ASN A 78 2.80 -3.08 22.37
CA ASN A 78 2.12 -3.17 21.07
C ASN A 78 2.63 -2.10 20.09
N ILE A 79 2.88 -0.87 20.54
CA ILE A 79 3.47 0.19 19.71
C ILE A 79 4.87 -0.22 19.22
N LEU A 80 5.72 -0.79 20.10
CA LEU A 80 7.03 -1.29 19.68
C LEU A 80 6.94 -2.40 18.62
N CYS A 81 5.93 -3.26 18.69
CA CYS A 81 5.68 -4.28 17.66
C CYS A 81 5.21 -3.66 16.33
N VAL A 82 4.32 -2.67 16.40
CA VAL A 82 3.87 -1.91 15.22
C VAL A 82 5.04 -1.19 14.56
N ASP A 83 5.89 -0.49 15.32
CA ASP A 83 7.06 0.21 14.78
C ASP A 83 8.02 -0.74 14.09
N LYS A 84 8.29 -1.91 14.69
CA LYS A 84 9.12 -2.96 14.07
C LYS A 84 8.54 -3.47 12.76
N LEU A 85 7.21 -3.63 12.69
CA LEU A 85 6.54 -4.06 11.45
C LEU A 85 6.60 -2.96 10.39
N LEU A 86 6.24 -1.73 10.73
CA LEU A 86 6.21 -0.61 9.78
C LEU A 86 7.61 -0.28 9.24
N ASN A 87 8.66 -0.44 10.04
CA ASN A 87 10.05 -0.24 9.59
C ASN A 87 10.52 -1.25 8.53
N ARG A 88 9.80 -2.36 8.35
CA ARG A 88 10.07 -3.35 7.28
C ARG A 88 9.32 -3.05 5.99
N LEU A 89 8.37 -2.11 6.02
CA LEU A 89 7.47 -1.79 4.91
C LEU A 89 7.78 -0.39 4.38
N SER A 90 7.57 -0.18 3.08
CA SER A 90 7.49 1.19 2.56
C SER A 90 6.13 1.82 2.91
N ILE A 91 6.15 2.98 3.56
CA ILE A 91 4.92 3.68 3.95
C ILE A 91 4.49 4.67 2.87
N LEU A 92 3.44 4.32 2.13
CA LEU A 92 2.83 5.14 1.09
C LEU A 92 2.06 6.30 1.73
N GLN A 93 2.43 7.52 1.35
CA GLN A 93 1.89 8.75 1.92
C GLN A 93 0.63 9.21 1.19
N MET A 94 -0.27 9.88 1.93
CA MET A 94 -1.41 10.57 1.33
C MET A 94 -0.94 11.87 0.67
N THR A 95 -1.04 11.92 -0.66
CA THR A 95 -0.69 13.13 -1.43
C THR A 95 -1.94 13.96 -1.72
N GLY A 96 -1.76 15.20 -2.20
CA GLY A 96 -2.87 16.02 -2.69
C GLY A 96 -3.62 15.39 -3.87
N VAL A 97 -2.94 14.60 -4.71
CA VAL A 97 -3.56 13.86 -5.82
C VAL A 97 -4.43 12.72 -5.28
N ALA A 98 -3.90 11.92 -4.34
CA ALA A 98 -4.64 10.84 -3.68
C ALA A 98 -5.86 11.38 -2.92
N SER A 99 -5.73 12.54 -2.26
CA SER A 99 -6.83 13.20 -1.54
C SER A 99 -8.00 13.57 -2.47
N LYS A 100 -7.70 14.21 -3.61
CA LYS A 100 -8.72 14.55 -4.62
C LYS A 100 -9.39 13.30 -5.18
N LEU A 101 -8.62 12.26 -5.45
CA LEU A 101 -9.13 10.99 -5.95
C LEU A 101 -10.04 10.29 -4.92
N ALA A 102 -9.66 10.27 -3.64
CA ALA A 102 -10.49 9.68 -2.59
C ALA A 102 -11.89 10.32 -2.51
N GLY A 103 -11.95 11.66 -2.55
CA GLY A 103 -13.22 12.38 -2.56
C GLY A 103 -14.07 12.06 -3.80
N LYS A 104 -13.44 11.93 -4.97
CA LYS A 104 -14.12 11.49 -6.19
C LYS A 104 -14.68 10.07 -6.07
N ILE A 105 -13.87 9.12 -5.57
CA ILE A 105 -14.27 7.73 -5.37
C ILE A 105 -15.52 7.64 -4.47
N LEU A 106 -15.52 8.35 -3.33
CA LEU A 106 -16.65 8.38 -2.40
C LEU A 106 -17.94 8.86 -3.08
N VAL A 107 -17.89 10.03 -3.73
CA VAL A 107 -19.07 10.60 -4.40
C VAL A 107 -19.57 9.71 -5.54
N ASP A 108 -18.68 9.08 -6.29
CA ASP A 108 -19.07 8.20 -7.39
C ASP A 108 -19.76 6.93 -6.89
N LEU A 109 -19.29 6.36 -5.77
CA LEU A 109 -19.89 5.19 -5.14
C LEU A 109 -21.21 5.52 -4.42
N GLU A 110 -21.28 6.66 -3.72
CA GLU A 110 -22.51 7.14 -3.09
C GLU A 110 -23.65 7.28 -4.11
N LYS A 111 -23.37 7.83 -5.29
CA LYS A 111 -24.33 7.95 -6.39
C LYS A 111 -24.84 6.60 -6.91
N LYS A 112 -24.05 5.54 -6.76
CA LYS A 112 -24.42 4.16 -7.13
C LYS A 112 -25.11 3.40 -5.99
N GLY A 113 -25.20 3.99 -4.79
CA GLY A 113 -25.68 3.30 -3.59
C GLY A 113 -24.67 2.30 -3.01
N GLU A 114 -23.39 2.42 -3.38
CA GLU A 114 -22.31 1.47 -3.07
C GLU A 114 -21.37 2.01 -1.98
N ILE A 115 -21.93 2.50 -0.87
CA ILE A 115 -21.17 3.17 0.21
C ILE A 115 -20.01 2.30 0.72
N ILE A 116 -18.84 2.93 0.89
CA ILE A 116 -17.63 2.36 1.51
C ILE A 116 -17.14 3.28 2.64
N ASP A 117 -16.26 2.77 3.51
CA ASP A 117 -15.65 3.58 4.57
C ASP A 117 -14.72 4.64 3.96
N PHE A 118 -14.62 5.81 4.62
CA PHE A 118 -13.69 6.87 4.21
C PHE A 118 -12.24 6.37 4.15
N ARG A 119 -11.84 5.49 5.06
CA ARG A 119 -10.50 4.90 5.08
C ARG A 119 -10.26 4.04 3.86
N ASP A 120 -11.21 3.17 3.49
CA ASP A 120 -11.12 2.33 2.29
C ASP A 120 -10.93 3.21 1.03
N ALA A 121 -11.68 4.31 0.91
CA ALA A 121 -11.52 5.24 -0.21
C ALA A 121 -10.14 5.92 -0.24
N ILE A 122 -9.56 6.26 0.91
CA ILE A 122 -8.22 6.85 1.01
C ILE A 122 -7.15 5.80 0.71
N ILE A 123 -7.27 4.58 1.22
CA ILE A 123 -6.34 3.47 0.94
C ILE A 123 -6.34 3.16 -0.56
N ALA A 124 -7.52 3.06 -1.16
CA ALA A 124 -7.67 2.86 -2.59
C ALA A 124 -7.04 4.00 -3.40
N SER A 125 -7.26 5.25 -3.01
CA SER A 125 -6.70 6.38 -3.74
C SER A 125 -5.16 6.45 -3.64
N ILE A 126 -4.59 6.10 -2.49
CA ILE A 126 -3.14 6.00 -2.29
C ILE A 126 -2.58 4.88 -3.18
N THR A 127 -3.20 3.71 -3.19
CA THR A 127 -2.70 2.57 -3.99
C THR A 127 -2.80 2.84 -5.50
N ILE A 128 -3.91 3.40 -5.97
CA ILE A 128 -4.12 3.78 -7.38
C ILE A 128 -3.08 4.82 -7.81
N THR A 129 -2.87 5.87 -7.02
CA THR A 129 -1.93 6.95 -7.39
C THR A 129 -0.46 6.53 -7.34
N ASN A 130 -0.15 5.44 -6.65
CA ASN A 130 1.19 4.84 -6.61
C ASN A 130 1.36 3.65 -7.58
N ASP A 131 0.36 3.33 -8.42
CA ASP A 131 0.39 2.20 -9.36
C ASP A 131 0.73 0.85 -8.70
N THR A 132 0.25 0.62 -7.47
CA THR A 132 0.53 -0.60 -6.69
C THR A 132 -0.72 -1.48 -6.54
N LYS A 133 -0.51 -2.79 -6.40
CA LYS A 133 -1.59 -3.75 -6.12
C LYS A 133 -1.92 -3.73 -4.62
N LEU A 134 -3.19 -3.76 -4.25
CA LEU A 134 -3.64 -3.90 -2.86
C LEU A 134 -3.88 -5.38 -2.52
N PHE A 135 -3.30 -5.83 -1.42
CA PHE A 135 -3.53 -7.16 -0.83
C PHE A 135 -4.40 -7.03 0.41
N THR A 136 -5.66 -7.45 0.31
CA THR A 136 -6.71 -7.24 1.32
C THR A 136 -7.68 -8.42 1.32
N ARG A 137 -8.33 -8.73 2.45
CA ARG A 137 -9.48 -9.67 2.47
C ARG A 137 -10.80 -8.97 2.15
N ASN A 138 -10.84 -7.63 2.13
CA ASN A 138 -12.04 -6.84 1.86
C ASN A 138 -12.30 -6.67 0.35
N ILE A 139 -12.07 -7.74 -0.43
CA ILE A 139 -12.14 -7.73 -1.91
C ILE A 139 -13.47 -7.17 -2.42
N SER A 140 -14.59 -7.49 -1.77
CA SER A 140 -15.93 -7.03 -2.17
C SER A 140 -16.15 -5.52 -2.02
N HIS A 141 -15.43 -4.86 -1.11
CA HIS A 141 -15.48 -3.40 -0.94
C HIS A 141 -14.66 -2.74 -2.05
N PHE A 142 -13.42 -3.20 -2.22
CA PHE A 142 -12.47 -2.57 -3.13
C PHE A 142 -12.79 -2.84 -4.61
N ASN A 143 -13.38 -3.98 -4.97
CA ASN A 143 -13.77 -4.28 -6.36
C ASN A 143 -14.75 -3.27 -6.97
N ARG A 144 -15.42 -2.45 -6.16
CA ARG A 144 -16.34 -1.40 -6.63
C ARG A 144 -15.59 -0.15 -7.13
N ILE A 145 -14.32 -0.01 -6.77
CA ILE A 145 -13.51 1.17 -7.04
C ILE A 145 -12.84 1.03 -8.41
N GLU A 146 -13.19 1.91 -9.32
CA GLU A 146 -12.60 1.94 -10.66
C GLU A 146 -11.10 2.25 -10.60
N GLY A 147 -10.30 1.47 -11.34
CA GLY A 147 -8.85 1.67 -11.47
C GLY A 147 -8.01 1.05 -10.36
N ILE A 148 -8.62 0.47 -9.31
CA ILE A 148 -7.85 -0.27 -8.31
C ILE A 148 -7.32 -1.58 -8.88
N LYS A 149 -6.10 -1.96 -8.46
CA LYS A 149 -5.49 -3.25 -8.76
C LYS A 149 -5.47 -4.07 -7.48
N LEU A 150 -6.08 -5.24 -7.49
CA LEU A 150 -6.04 -6.17 -6.35
C LEU A 150 -5.03 -7.29 -6.63
N TYR A 151 -4.47 -7.83 -5.56
CA TYR A 151 -3.66 -9.05 -5.59
C TYR A 151 -4.44 -10.20 -4.97
N GLU A 152 -4.47 -11.35 -5.68
CA GLU A 152 -5.19 -12.58 -5.29
C GLU A 152 -4.23 -13.63 -4.71
#